data_AF-A0A529MHY8-F1
#
_entry.id   AF-A0A529MHY8-F1
#
_cell.length_a   1.000
_cell.length_b   1.000
_cell.length_c   1.000
_cell.angle_alpha   90.00
_cell.angle_beta   90.00
_cell.angle_gamma   90.00
#
_symmetry.space_group_name_H-M   'P 1'
#
loop_
_entity.id
_entity.type
_entity.pdbx_description
1 polymer ?
#
loop_
_entity_poly.entity_id
_entity_poly.type
_entity_poly.pdbx_seq_one_letter_code
_entity_poly.pdbx_strand_id
1 'polypeptide(L)'
;SGALWLVVGIWQLAPPNYPEPGFWFLNPLSWQFLFNIGLAAMLHVRRGGVIPVNRWLLGAAAAYVLTALVWVHSPLWGRISWLDLPVVLTGFDKTFLSLPRLLHILAVSY
;
A
#
# COMPACT_ATOMS: atom_id res chain seq x y z
N SER A 1 1.09 -6.75 -12.44
CA SER A 1 1.63 -5.70 -11.57
C SER A 1 1.85 -6.16 -10.13
N GLY A 2 0.92 -6.91 -9.50
CA GLY A 2 1.08 -7.39 -8.12
C GLY A 2 2.29 -8.31 -7.85
N ALA A 3 2.58 -9.28 -8.74
CA ALA A 3 3.76 -10.14 -8.59
C ALA A 3 5.08 -9.34 -8.63
N LEU A 4 5.17 -8.35 -9.53
CA LEU A 4 6.32 -7.47 -9.64
C LEU A 4 6.48 -6.58 -8.41
N TRP A 5 5.38 -6.04 -7.88
CA TRP A 5 5.35 -5.32 -6.60
C TRP A 5 5.93 -6.17 -5.45
N LEU A 6 5.50 -7.42 -5.32
CA LEU A 6 5.96 -8.32 -4.27
C LEU A 6 7.45 -8.68 -4.41
N VAL A 7 7.87 -9.06 -5.62
CA VAL A 7 9.26 -9.39 -5.99
C VAL A 7 10.20 -8.23 -5.68
N VAL A 8 9.84 -7.03 -6.13
CA VAL A 8 10.62 -5.81 -5.93
C VAL A 8 10.68 -5.42 -4.46
N GLY A 9 9.58 -5.60 -3.71
CA GLY A 9 9.55 -5.32 -2.29
C GLY A 9 10.33 -6.31 -1.42
N ILE A 10 10.36 -7.60 -1.79
CA ILE A 10 11.14 -8.62 -1.07
C ILE A 10 12.64 -8.40 -1.30
N TRP A 11 13.06 -8.20 -2.54
CA TRP A 11 14.48 -8.02 -2.89
C TRP A 11 14.95 -6.56 -2.89
N GLN A 12 14.09 -5.63 -2.44
CA GLN A 12 14.40 -4.20 -2.34
C GLN A 12 14.97 -3.61 -3.64
N LEU A 13 14.41 -4.02 -4.78
CA LEU A 13 14.85 -3.59 -6.12
C LEU A 13 14.26 -2.23 -6.47
N ALA A 14 15.01 -1.15 -6.28
CA ALA A 14 14.57 0.19 -6.66
C ALA A 14 15.64 0.93 -7.47
N PRO A 15 15.22 1.80 -8.40
CA PRO A 15 16.15 2.75 -9.02
C PRO A 15 16.86 3.57 -7.95
N PRO A 16 18.15 3.88 -8.13
CA PRO A 16 18.87 4.76 -7.23
C PRO A 16 18.23 6.16 -7.28
N ASN A 17 18.17 6.79 -6.12
CA ASN A 17 17.83 8.20 -6.05
C ASN A 17 19.05 9.01 -6.52
N TYR A 18 18.79 10.10 -7.24
CA TYR A 18 19.82 11.08 -7.61
C TYR A 18 19.18 12.46 -7.48
N PRO A 19 19.86 13.46 -6.87
CA PRO A 19 21.26 13.46 -6.41
C PRO A 19 21.50 12.88 -5.00
N GLU A 20 20.44 12.66 -4.22
CA GLU A 20 20.54 12.15 -2.85
C GLU A 20 20.84 10.64 -2.81
N PRO A 21 21.68 10.14 -1.88
CA PRO A 21 21.92 8.71 -1.73
C PRO A 21 20.66 7.95 -1.29
N GLY A 22 20.53 6.71 -1.77
CA GLY A 22 19.43 5.80 -1.42
C GLY A 22 18.57 5.41 -2.62
N PHE A 23 17.33 5.02 -2.34
CA PHE A 23 16.37 4.57 -3.35
C PHE A 23 15.37 5.66 -3.70
N TRP A 24 14.88 5.62 -4.93
CA TRP A 24 13.85 6.56 -5.38
C TRP A 24 12.61 6.45 -4.48
N PHE A 25 12.21 7.58 -3.88
CA PHE A 25 11.18 7.64 -2.83
C PHE A 25 9.86 6.98 -3.20
N LEU A 26 9.43 7.12 -4.46
CA LEU A 26 8.29 6.43 -5.04
C LEU A 26 8.83 5.44 -6.05
N ASN A 27 9.22 4.24 -5.60
CA ASN A 27 9.76 3.23 -6.50
C ASN A 27 8.71 2.94 -7.60
N PRO A 28 8.98 3.30 -8.87
CA PRO A 28 8.00 3.17 -9.96
C PRO A 28 7.57 1.72 -10.15
N LEU A 29 8.48 0.77 -9.90
CA LEU A 29 8.21 -0.66 -10.03
C LEU A 29 7.23 -1.19 -8.97
N SER A 30 7.18 -0.53 -7.82
CA SER A 30 6.27 -0.88 -6.74
C SER A 30 4.94 -0.10 -6.86
N TRP A 31 5.04 1.22 -7.05
CA TRP A 31 3.89 2.14 -7.09
C TRP A 31 2.99 1.97 -8.31
N GLN A 32 3.51 1.44 -9.43
CA GLN A 32 2.69 1.07 -10.59
C GLN A 32 1.54 0.12 -10.23
N PHE A 33 1.66 -0.68 -9.16
CA PHE A 33 0.57 -1.58 -8.78
C PHE A 33 -0.66 -0.81 -8.33
N LEU A 34 -0.49 0.15 -7.42
CA LEU A 34 -1.57 1.03 -6.97
C LEU A 34 -2.15 1.84 -8.13
N PHE A 35 -1.31 2.40 -8.99
CA PHE A 35 -1.77 3.16 -10.15
C PHE A 35 -2.61 2.31 -11.12
N ASN A 36 -2.21 1.05 -11.35
CA ASN A 36 -2.98 0.14 -12.18
C ASN A 36 -4.34 -0.21 -11.56
N ILE A 37 -4.44 -0.34 -10.23
CA ILE A 37 -5.72 -0.54 -9.54
C ILE A 37 -6.63 0.66 -9.77
N GLY A 38 -6.12 1.88 -9.53
CA GLY A 38 -6.88 3.11 -9.74
C GLY A 38 -7.31 3.31 -11.19
N LEU A 39 -6.43 3.03 -12.15
CA LEU A 39 -6.72 3.11 -13.58
C LEU A 39 -7.82 2.11 -13.98
N ALA A 40 -7.72 0.86 -13.52
CA ALA A 40 -8.73 -0.17 -13.79
C ALA A 40 -10.10 0.22 -13.22
N ALA A 41 -10.13 0.74 -11.98
CA ALA A 41 -11.36 1.23 -11.35
C ALA A 41 -11.98 2.40 -12.14
N MET A 42 -11.17 3.40 -12.51
CA MET A 42 -11.64 4.54 -13.31
C MET A 42 -12.16 4.10 -14.68
N LEU A 43 -11.48 3.18 -15.37
CA LEU A 43 -11.94 2.66 -16.67
C LEU A 43 -13.25 1.87 -16.54
N HIS A 44 -13.43 1.11 -15.45
CA HIS A 44 -14.69 0.40 -15.18
C HIS A 44 -15.85 1.39 -15.00
N VAL A 45 -15.65 2.42 -14.17
CA VAL A 45 -16.66 3.46 -13.92
C VAL A 45 -16.97 4.26 -15.19
N ARG A 46 -15.94 4.63 -15.97
CA ARG A 46 -16.12 5.34 -17.25
C ARG A 46 -16.93 4.56 -18.28
N ARG A 47 -16.94 3.22 -18.20
CA ARG A 47 -17.75 2.36 -19.07
C ARG A 47 -19.19 2.20 -18.58
N GLY A 48 -19.60 2.95 -17.55
CA GLY A 48 -20.93 2.87 -16.93
C GLY A 48 -21.04 1.83 -15.82
N GLY A 49 -19.91 1.21 -15.42
CA GLY A 49 -19.88 0.32 -14.26
C GLY A 49 -20.02 1.10 -12.95
N VAL A 50 -20.49 0.42 -11.91
CA VAL A 50 -20.55 0.95 -10.55
C VAL A 50 -19.74 0.03 -9.67
N ILE A 51 -18.87 0.59 -8.83
CA ILE A 51 -18.11 -0.19 -7.84
C ILE A 51 -19.12 -0.63 -6.76
N PRO A 52 -19.43 -1.93 -6.62
CA PRO A 52 -20.44 -2.37 -5.67
C PRO A 52 -19.91 -2.20 -4.24
N VAL A 53 -20.70 -1.54 -3.41
CA VAL A 53 -20.42 -1.38 -1.99
C VAL A 53 -20.95 -2.59 -1.23
N ASN A 54 -20.04 -3.43 -0.75
CA ASN A 54 -20.29 -4.56 0.11
C ASN A 54 -20.11 -4.12 1.57
N ARG A 55 -21.19 -4.24 2.35
CA ARG A 55 -21.23 -3.84 3.77
C ARG A 55 -20.17 -4.53 4.62
N TRP A 56 -19.81 -5.77 4.29
CA TRP A 56 -18.74 -6.49 4.99
C TRP A 56 -17.36 -5.91 4.70
N LEU A 57 -17.10 -5.57 3.44
CA LEU A 57 -15.83 -4.97 3.04
C LEU A 57 -15.71 -3.53 3.55
N LEU A 58 -16.82 -2.79 3.61
CA LEU A 58 -16.89 -1.47 4.22
C LEU A 58 -16.60 -1.55 5.73
N GLY A 59 -17.20 -2.52 6.43
CA GLY A 59 -16.90 -2.77 7.84
C GLY A 59 -15.43 -3.13 8.07
N ALA A 60 -14.85 -3.98 7.21
CA ALA A 60 -13.43 -4.33 7.28
C ALA A 60 -12.52 -3.13 7.01
N ALA A 61 -12.85 -2.29 6.01
CA ALA A 61 -12.12 -1.06 5.70
C ALA A 61 -12.18 -0.06 6.86
N ALA A 62 -13.37 0.16 7.43
CA ALA A 62 -13.55 1.03 8.59
C ALA A 62 -12.77 0.51 9.81
N ALA A 63 -12.86 -0.78 10.12
CA ALA A 63 -12.11 -1.41 11.21
C ALA A 63 -10.61 -1.27 11.01
N TYR A 64 -10.12 -1.43 9.77
CA TYR A 64 -8.72 -1.25 9.44
C TYR A 64 -8.27 0.20 9.66
N VAL A 65 -9.02 1.18 9.17
CA VAL A 65 -8.70 2.61 9.33
C VAL A 65 -8.72 3.03 10.81
N LEU A 66 -9.72 2.58 11.58
CA LEU A 66 -9.78 2.85 13.02
C LEU A 66 -8.61 2.21 13.77
N THR A 67 -8.26 0.97 13.42
CA THR A 67 -7.09 0.29 13.99
C THR A 67 -5.81 1.05 13.66
N ALA A 68 -5.64 1.51 12.42
CA ALA A 68 -4.51 2.32 12.01
C ALA A 68 -4.45 3.65 12.77
N LEU A 69 -5.59 4.31 13.01
CA LEU A 69 -5.67 5.54 13.80
C LEU A 69 -5.21 5.31 15.24
N VAL A 70 -5.75 4.29 15.91
CA VAL A 70 -5.35 3.92 17.28
C VAL A 70 -3.86 3.57 17.32
N TRP A 71 -3.38 2.83 16.32
CA TRP A 71 -1.99 2.40 16.22
C TRP A 71 -1.02 3.60 16.12
N VAL A 72 -1.31 4.57 15.26
CA VAL A 72 -0.50 5.80 15.08
C VAL A 72 -0.37 6.60 16.38
N HIS A 73 -1.45 6.66 17.17
CA HIS A 73 -1.47 7.37 18.46
C HIS A 73 -1.01 6.53 19.65
N SER A 74 -0.65 5.27 19.44
CA SER A 74 -0.20 4.38 20.50
C SER A 74 1.33 4.39 20.66
N PRO A 75 1.85 4.04 21.85
CA PRO A 75 3.28 3.85 22.07
C PRO A 75 3.88 2.64 21.32
N LEU A 76 3.04 1.88 20.59
CA LEU A 76 3.47 0.80 19.70
C LEU A 76 4.00 1.35 18.35
N TRP A 77 3.78 2.64 18.08
CA TRP A 77 4.31 3.34 16.92
C TRP A 77 5.83 3.34 16.90
N GLY A 78 6.43 2.99 15.76
CA GLY A 78 7.89 2.92 15.58
C GLY A 78 8.51 1.53 15.73
N ARG A 79 7.76 0.49 16.13
CA ARG A 79 8.22 -0.91 15.98
C ARG A 79 7.94 -1.41 14.57
N ILE A 80 8.99 -1.46 13.76
CA ILE A 80 8.94 -1.73 12.31
C ILE A 80 8.74 -3.21 11.97
N SER A 81 9.02 -4.14 12.89
CA SER A 81 8.75 -5.57 12.69
C SER A 81 8.36 -6.26 13.99
N TRP A 82 7.13 -6.78 14.04
CA TRP A 82 6.68 -7.68 15.10
C TRP A 82 6.88 -9.16 14.72
N LEU A 83 7.15 -9.44 13.44
CA LEU A 83 7.07 -10.76 12.83
C LEU A 83 8.31 -11.15 11.99
N ASP A 84 9.38 -10.35 12.01
CA ASP A 84 10.60 -10.53 11.18
C ASP A 84 10.31 -10.79 9.68
N LEU A 85 9.16 -10.30 9.22
CA LEU A 85 8.73 -10.41 7.83
C LEU A 85 9.39 -9.32 6.98
N PRO A 86 9.49 -9.53 5.65
CA PRO A 86 10.01 -8.53 4.73
C PRO A 86 9.34 -7.17 4.90
N VAL A 87 10.10 -6.09 4.74
CA VAL A 87 9.62 -4.69 4.93
C VAL A 87 8.41 -4.36 4.04
N VAL A 88 8.29 -5.00 2.87
CA VAL A 88 7.10 -4.85 2.01
C VAL A 88 5.83 -5.40 2.64
N LEU A 89 5.93 -6.39 3.54
CA LEU A 89 4.79 -7.03 4.19
C LEU A 89 4.48 -6.42 5.57
N THR A 90 5.51 -6.05 6.34
CA THR A 90 5.32 -5.63 7.75
C THR A 90 5.84 -4.24 8.11
N GLY A 91 6.22 -3.41 7.15
CA GLY A 91 6.69 -2.06 7.40
C GLY A 91 5.67 -0.95 7.12
N PHE A 92 6.06 0.28 7.44
CA PHE A 92 5.45 1.53 6.95
C PHE A 92 6.28 2.15 5.82
N ASP A 93 7.09 1.34 5.14
CA ASP A 93 8.01 1.84 4.12
C ASP A 93 7.27 2.49 2.94
N LYS A 94 7.78 3.65 2.54
CA LYS A 94 7.22 4.49 1.47
C LYS A 94 7.77 4.13 0.10
N THR A 95 9.01 3.67 0.08
CA THR A 95 9.76 3.34 -1.13
C THR A 95 9.10 2.19 -1.87
N PHE A 96 8.85 1.09 -1.18
CA PHE A 96 8.37 -0.17 -1.76
C PHE A 96 6.86 -0.39 -1.67
N LEU A 97 6.06 0.65 -1.41
CA LEU A 97 4.61 0.54 -1.26
C LEU A 97 4.25 -0.63 -0.32
N SER A 98 4.60 -0.51 0.96
CA SER A 98 4.31 -1.54 1.95
C SER A 98 2.83 -1.95 1.98
N LEU A 99 2.56 -3.22 2.27
CA LEU A 99 1.21 -3.80 2.30
C LEU A 99 0.27 -3.03 3.24
N PRO A 100 0.66 -2.62 4.46
CA PRO A 100 -0.20 -1.81 5.31
C PRO A 100 -0.59 -0.47 4.66
N ARG A 101 0.31 0.15 3.91
CA ARG A 101 0.04 1.41 3.20
C ARG A 101 -0.91 1.18 2.03
N LEU A 102 -0.68 0.14 1.24
CA LEU A 102 -1.57 -0.24 0.14
C LEU A 102 -2.99 -0.49 0.65
N LEU A 103 -3.14 -1.30 1.71
CA LEU A 103 -4.43 -1.58 2.33
C LEU A 103 -5.08 -0.32 2.90
N HIS A 104 -4.31 0.60 3.50
CA HIS A 104 -4.85 1.85 4.01
C HIS A 104 -5.44 2.73 2.90
N ILE A 105 -4.73 2.89 1.78
CA ILE A 105 -5.20 3.70 0.65
C ILE A 105 -6.49 3.08 0.07
N LEU A 106 -6.51 1.76 -0.09
CA LEU A 106 -7.69 1.06 -0.61
C LEU A 106 -8.86 1.14 0.37
N ALA A 107 -8.62 1.01 1.68
CA ALA A 107 -9.66 1.10 2.70
C ALA A 107 -10.29 2.49 2.80
N VAL A 108 -9.50 3.56 2.68
CA VAL A 108 -10.02 4.94 2.69
C VAL A 108 -10.77 5.27 1.40
N SER A 109 -10.43 4.60 0.29
CA SER A 109 -11.06 4.82 -1.02
C SER A 109 -12.33 3.98 -1.25
N TYR A 110 -12.62 3.03 -0.37
CA TYR A 110 -13.76 2.10 -0.47
C TYR A 110 -15.01 2.65 0.21
#